data_AF-A0A5C7ULC7-F1
#
_entry.id   AF-A0A5C7ULC7-F1
#
_cell.length_a   1.000
_cell.length_b   1.000
_cell.length_c   1.000
_cell.angle_alpha   90.00
_cell.angle_beta   90.00
_cell.angle_gamma   90.00
#
_symmetry.space_group_name_H-M   'P 1'
#
loop_
_entity.id
_entity.type
_entity.pdbx_description
1 polymer ?
#
loop_
_entity_poly.entity_id
_entity_poly.type
_entity_poly.pdbx_seq_one_letter_code
_entity_poly.pdbx_strand_id
1 'polypeptide(L)'
;MDSSFAHKCLIINQAKEIFFSAIAPYRSTNSTFKGMLQELELTDVELKSTKKDDRSAFYVRPLDMSAFLGSVFVLASKNGQKKKIISNPIPNKSQHASLSDSFWKADFSFEQCFRTEDSKFIIINHDSEFDIEKAWASYLKQPNDMHCPELAPGGSYIYSDGKVYSKNIGLPFNKQAVLEIIEIATILSRDTPEQLNTDGIKKQLNLKYKN
;
A
#
# COMPACT_ATOMS: atom_id res chain seq x y z
N MET A 1 -9.19 31.66 15.26
CA MET A 1 -9.25 30.27 14.76
C MET A 1 -8.06 29.54 15.36
N ASP A 2 -8.29 28.47 16.09
CA ASP A 2 -7.28 27.86 16.96
C ASP A 2 -6.32 26.97 16.14
N SER A 3 -5.26 27.58 15.62
CA SER A 3 -4.23 26.94 14.78
C SER A 3 -3.47 25.81 15.51
N SER A 4 -3.60 25.74 16.84
CA SER A 4 -2.92 24.75 17.69
C SER A 4 -3.37 23.31 17.42
N PHE A 5 -4.67 23.05 17.22
CA PHE A 5 -5.17 21.69 17.03
C PHE A 5 -4.87 21.12 15.65
N ALA A 6 -5.08 21.92 14.61
CA ALA A 6 -4.73 21.55 13.24
C ALA A 6 -3.23 21.26 13.13
N HIS A 7 -2.39 22.05 13.81
CA HIS A 7 -0.95 21.84 13.86
C HIS A 7 -0.56 20.55 14.59
N LYS A 8 -1.18 20.21 15.72
CA LYS A 8 -0.95 18.93 16.42
C LYS A 8 -1.35 17.73 15.56
N CYS A 9 -2.49 17.79 14.87
CA CYS A 9 -2.90 16.73 13.94
C CYS A 9 -1.91 16.61 12.77
N LEU A 10 -1.42 17.74 12.25
CA LEU A 10 -0.38 17.77 11.22
C LEU A 10 0.90 17.05 11.67
N ILE A 11 1.40 17.34 12.86
CA ILE A 11 2.61 16.67 13.40
C ILE A 11 2.39 15.16 13.49
N ILE A 12 1.24 14.71 14.00
CA ILE A 12 0.94 13.27 14.12
C ILE A 12 0.84 12.62 12.74
N ASN A 13 0.21 13.27 11.76
CA ASN A 13 0.12 12.75 10.40
C ASN A 13 1.49 12.69 9.72
N GLN A 14 2.37 13.67 9.95
CA GLN A 14 3.77 13.61 9.50
C GLN A 14 4.53 12.45 10.15
N ALA A 15 4.39 12.26 11.46
CA ALA A 15 5.01 11.15 12.18
C ALA A 15 4.54 9.78 11.65
N LYS A 16 3.24 9.64 11.40
CA LYS A 16 2.60 8.47 10.78
C LYS A 16 3.23 8.16 9.41
N GLU A 17 3.39 9.15 8.55
CA GLU A 17 4.00 8.97 7.22
C GLU A 17 5.49 8.56 7.30
N ILE A 18 6.24 9.16 8.22
CA ILE A 18 7.64 8.77 8.48
C ILE A 18 7.71 7.31 8.96
N PHE A 19 6.89 6.96 9.95
CA PHE A 19 6.81 5.60 10.49
C PHE A 19 6.46 4.59 9.39
N PHE A 20 5.36 4.82 8.67
CA PHE A 20 4.88 3.92 7.63
C PHE A 20 5.92 3.73 6.52
N SER A 21 6.49 4.83 6.00
CA SER A 21 7.53 4.75 4.96
C SER A 21 8.82 4.08 5.42
N ALA A 22 9.11 4.08 6.72
CA ALA A 22 10.28 3.39 7.28
C ALA A 22 10.08 1.87 7.33
N ILE A 23 8.91 1.40 7.76
CA ILE A 23 8.69 -0.01 8.09
C ILE A 23 7.99 -0.82 7.00
N ALA A 24 7.15 -0.18 6.16
CA ALA A 24 6.38 -0.86 5.12
C ALA A 24 7.27 -1.67 4.14
N PRO A 25 8.44 -1.18 3.70
CA PRO A 25 9.33 -1.96 2.82
C PRO A 25 9.86 -3.26 3.43
N TYR A 26 9.96 -3.33 4.77
CA TYR A 26 10.52 -4.48 5.50
C TYR A 26 9.45 -5.39 6.10
N ARG A 27 8.17 -5.11 5.83
CA ARG A 27 7.02 -5.87 6.37
C ARG A 27 7.08 -7.36 6.02
N SER A 28 7.57 -7.73 4.84
CA SER A 28 7.65 -9.14 4.43
C SER A 28 8.74 -9.94 5.15
N THR A 29 9.76 -9.25 5.67
CA THR A 29 10.94 -9.87 6.30
C THR A 29 10.98 -9.70 7.82
N ASN A 30 10.10 -8.86 8.40
CA ASN A 30 10.07 -8.59 9.84
C ASN A 30 8.65 -8.83 10.40
N SER A 31 8.52 -9.82 11.30
CA SER A 31 7.24 -10.21 11.91
C SER A 31 6.65 -9.12 12.80
N THR A 32 7.48 -8.31 13.45
CA THR A 32 7.04 -7.18 14.27
C THR A 32 6.39 -6.11 13.38
N PHE A 33 7.05 -5.75 12.27
CA PHE A 33 6.47 -4.81 11.31
C PHE A 33 5.20 -5.33 10.66
N LYS A 34 5.14 -6.63 10.36
CA LYS A 34 3.89 -7.27 9.93
C LYS A 34 2.77 -7.10 10.96
N GLY A 35 3.05 -7.37 12.24
CA GLY A 35 2.06 -7.17 13.31
C GLY A 35 1.59 -5.72 13.46
N MET A 36 2.51 -4.76 13.32
CA MET A 36 2.23 -3.32 13.36
C MET A 36 1.35 -2.83 12.21
N LEU A 37 1.49 -3.44 11.03
CA LEU A 37 0.81 -3.04 9.80
C LEU A 37 -0.43 -3.88 9.47
N GLN A 38 -0.76 -4.86 10.32
CA GLN A 38 -1.83 -5.83 10.05
C GLN A 38 -3.19 -5.19 9.79
N GLU A 39 -3.53 -4.10 10.49
CA GLU A 39 -4.80 -3.37 10.30
C GLU A 39 -4.91 -2.67 8.93
N LEU A 40 -3.79 -2.51 8.22
CA LEU A 40 -3.73 -1.92 6.89
C LEU A 40 -3.71 -2.99 5.78
N GLU A 41 -3.70 -4.27 6.13
CA GLU A 41 -3.67 -5.36 5.15
C GLU A 41 -5.07 -5.61 4.60
N LEU A 42 -5.23 -5.43 3.29
CA LEU A 42 -6.42 -5.85 2.57
C LEU A 42 -6.10 -7.11 1.78
N THR A 43 -6.86 -8.17 2.01
CA THR A 43 -6.65 -9.48 1.38
C THR A 43 -7.77 -9.82 0.42
N ASP A 44 -7.42 -10.47 -0.70
CA ASP A 44 -8.36 -10.99 -1.70
C ASP A 44 -9.35 -9.93 -2.22
N VAL A 45 -8.88 -8.69 -2.43
CA VAL A 45 -9.70 -7.62 -2.99
C VAL A 45 -9.88 -7.86 -4.49
N GLU A 46 -11.14 -8.02 -4.93
CA GLU A 46 -11.46 -8.15 -6.35
C GLU A 46 -11.11 -6.85 -7.09
N LEU A 47 -10.29 -6.96 -8.12
CA LEU A 47 -9.83 -5.83 -8.90
C LEU A 47 -10.85 -5.47 -9.97
N LYS A 48 -11.06 -4.15 -10.18
CA LYS A 48 -11.96 -3.65 -11.22
C LYS A 48 -11.28 -3.77 -12.59
N SER A 49 -11.81 -4.64 -13.46
CA SER A 49 -11.36 -4.75 -14.85
C SER A 49 -11.73 -3.47 -15.64
N THR A 50 -10.86 -3.08 -16.57
CA THR A 50 -11.04 -1.89 -17.41
C THR A 50 -11.10 -2.22 -18.89
N LYS A 51 -10.10 -2.97 -19.36
CA LYS A 51 -10.01 -3.44 -20.73
C LYS A 51 -9.31 -4.80 -20.76
N LYS A 52 -9.54 -5.54 -21.83
CA LYS A 52 -8.83 -6.77 -22.18
C LYS A 52 -8.41 -6.65 -23.63
N ASP A 53 -7.22 -7.13 -23.94
CA ASP A 53 -6.77 -7.38 -25.31
C ASP A 53 -6.38 -8.85 -25.44
N ASP A 54 -5.91 -9.25 -26.62
CA ASP A 54 -5.64 -10.65 -26.92
C ASP A 54 -4.55 -11.26 -26.02
N ARG A 55 -3.67 -10.45 -25.42
CA ARG A 55 -2.51 -10.91 -24.66
C ARG A 55 -2.52 -10.49 -23.19
N SER A 56 -3.35 -9.52 -22.82
CA SER A 56 -3.34 -8.89 -21.51
C SER A 56 -4.74 -8.49 -21.02
N ALA A 57 -4.92 -8.59 -19.70
CA ALA A 57 -6.06 -8.01 -18.99
C ALA A 57 -5.61 -6.87 -18.08
N PHE A 58 -6.36 -5.77 -18.08
CA PHE A 58 -6.02 -4.55 -17.36
C PHE A 58 -7.00 -4.29 -16.22
N TYR A 59 -6.44 -4.02 -15.05
CA TYR A 59 -7.19 -3.78 -13.82
C TYR A 59 -6.81 -2.44 -13.22
N VAL A 60 -7.77 -1.71 -12.65
CA VAL A 60 -7.50 -0.46 -11.93
C VAL A 60 -6.63 -0.75 -10.71
N ARG A 61 -5.51 -0.04 -10.59
CA ARG A 61 -4.72 0.02 -9.36
C ARG A 61 -5.54 0.75 -8.28
N PRO A 62 -5.81 0.15 -7.11
CA PRO A 62 -6.50 0.86 -6.03
C PRO A 62 -5.72 2.12 -5.63
N LEU A 63 -6.42 3.24 -5.47
CA LEU A 63 -5.79 4.55 -5.19
C LEU A 63 -5.10 4.59 -3.83
N ASP A 64 -5.58 3.80 -2.89
CA ASP A 64 -5.04 3.66 -1.54
C ASP A 64 -4.02 2.52 -1.45
N MET A 65 -3.63 1.89 -2.55
CA MET A 65 -2.62 0.82 -2.54
C MET A 65 -1.20 1.38 -2.44
N SER A 66 -0.52 1.12 -1.33
CA SER A 66 0.90 1.42 -1.14
C SER A 66 1.80 0.34 -1.75
N ALA A 67 1.59 -0.93 -1.39
CA ALA A 67 2.41 -2.05 -1.86
C ALA A 67 1.63 -3.37 -1.92
N PHE A 68 2.01 -4.28 -2.80
CA PHE A 68 1.48 -5.66 -2.78
C PHE A 68 1.97 -6.43 -1.54
N LEU A 69 1.10 -7.24 -0.94
CA LEU A 69 1.45 -8.16 0.15
C LEU A 69 1.95 -9.51 -0.36
N GLY A 70 1.74 -9.81 -1.64
CA GLY A 70 2.08 -11.08 -2.26
C GLY A 70 1.70 -11.15 -3.74
N SER A 71 1.28 -12.33 -4.19
CA SER A 71 0.87 -12.54 -5.57
C SER A 71 -0.55 -12.06 -5.84
N VAL A 72 -0.79 -11.68 -7.10
CA VAL A 72 -2.15 -11.46 -7.61
C VAL A 72 -2.67 -12.80 -8.10
N PHE A 73 -3.92 -13.12 -7.78
CA PHE A 73 -4.57 -14.32 -8.28
C PHE A 73 -5.54 -13.97 -9.39
N VAL A 74 -5.69 -14.85 -10.36
CA VAL A 74 -6.65 -14.71 -11.45
C VAL A 74 -7.53 -15.94 -11.58
N LEU A 75 -8.78 -15.74 -11.98
CA LEU A 75 -9.63 -16.81 -12.48
C LEU A 75 -9.45 -16.86 -13.99
N ALA A 76 -8.69 -17.85 -14.44
CA ALA A 76 -8.43 -18.11 -15.85
C ALA A 76 -9.44 -19.11 -16.40
N SER A 77 -9.78 -19.00 -17.69
CA SER A 77 -10.61 -19.96 -18.40
C SER A 77 -10.02 -20.35 -19.74
N LYS A 78 -9.98 -21.66 -20.03
CA LYS A 78 -9.56 -22.23 -21.31
C LYS A 78 -10.43 -23.41 -21.67
N ASN A 79 -10.99 -23.43 -22.89
CA ASN A 79 -11.83 -24.54 -23.41
C ASN A 79 -12.94 -25.00 -22.44
N GLY A 80 -13.61 -24.05 -21.77
CA GLY A 80 -14.68 -24.33 -20.80
C GLY A 80 -14.21 -24.75 -19.41
N GLN A 81 -12.92 -24.96 -19.19
CA GLN A 81 -12.34 -25.21 -17.86
C GLN A 81 -11.94 -23.89 -17.20
N LYS A 82 -12.11 -23.81 -15.88
CA LYS A 82 -11.72 -22.62 -15.08
C LYS A 82 -10.74 -23.01 -13.99
N LYS A 83 -9.76 -22.14 -13.72
CA LYS A 83 -8.73 -22.38 -12.71
C LYS A 83 -8.27 -21.09 -12.05
N LYS A 84 -7.97 -21.15 -10.76
CA LYS A 84 -7.32 -20.05 -10.04
C LYS A 84 -5.81 -20.15 -10.26
N ILE A 85 -5.24 -19.16 -10.93
CA ILE A 85 -3.85 -19.11 -11.35
C ILE A 85 -3.13 -17.99 -10.60
N ILE A 86 -1.85 -18.19 -10.30
CA ILE A 86 -1.00 -17.14 -9.73
C ILE A 86 -0.44 -16.28 -10.87
N SER A 87 -0.64 -14.97 -10.76
CA SER A 87 0.03 -13.98 -11.60
C SER A 87 1.26 -13.46 -10.87
N ASN A 88 2.45 -13.85 -11.31
CA ASN A 88 3.74 -13.50 -10.70
C ASN A 88 4.28 -12.17 -11.22
N PRO A 89 4.98 -11.36 -10.39
CA PRO A 89 5.55 -10.11 -10.89
C PRO A 89 6.72 -10.42 -11.84
N ILE A 90 6.81 -9.71 -12.96
CA ILE A 90 7.97 -9.80 -13.86
C ILE A 90 9.16 -9.09 -13.20
N PRO A 91 10.30 -9.77 -12.91
CA PRO A 91 11.35 -9.20 -12.06
C PRO A 91 12.24 -8.08 -12.67
N ASN A 92 11.99 -7.54 -13.87
CA ASN A 92 13.04 -6.82 -14.61
C ASN A 92 12.73 -5.40 -15.11
N LYS A 93 13.81 -4.58 -15.21
CA LYS A 93 13.85 -3.15 -15.59
C LYS A 93 13.38 -2.84 -17.02
N SER A 94 13.13 -3.86 -17.85
CA SER A 94 12.59 -3.72 -19.21
C SER A 94 11.46 -4.73 -19.39
N GLN A 95 10.22 -4.26 -19.26
CA GLN A 95 9.02 -5.07 -19.52
C GLN A 95 9.09 -5.71 -20.91
N HIS A 96 9.65 -5.01 -21.89
CA HIS A 96 9.79 -5.51 -23.26
C HIS A 96 10.72 -6.72 -23.37
N ALA A 97 11.88 -6.69 -22.70
CA ALA A 97 12.83 -7.79 -22.76
C ALA A 97 12.29 -9.07 -22.11
N SER A 98 11.57 -8.92 -20.99
CA SER A 98 10.96 -10.07 -20.30
C SER A 98 9.77 -10.64 -21.05
N LEU A 99 8.95 -9.82 -21.71
CA LEU A 99 7.83 -10.32 -22.52
C LEU A 99 8.27 -11.01 -23.82
N SER A 100 9.51 -10.77 -24.28
CA SER A 100 10.11 -11.50 -25.41
C SER A 100 10.83 -12.79 -25.01
N ASP A 101 11.02 -13.04 -23.72
CA ASP A 101 11.75 -14.19 -23.22
C ASP A 101 10.82 -15.40 -23.05
N SER A 102 11.23 -16.54 -23.64
CA SER A 102 10.48 -17.80 -23.59
C SER A 102 10.26 -18.34 -22.18
N PHE A 103 11.07 -17.94 -21.20
CA PHE A 103 10.92 -18.36 -19.81
C PHE A 103 9.77 -17.64 -19.09
N TRP A 104 9.27 -16.51 -19.62
CA TRP A 104 8.21 -15.70 -19.00
C TRP A 104 6.90 -15.79 -19.79
N LYS A 105 6.50 -17.02 -20.14
CA LYS A 105 5.25 -17.30 -20.86
C LYS A 105 4.14 -17.80 -19.94
N ALA A 106 2.96 -17.26 -20.12
CA ALA A 106 1.76 -17.74 -19.44
C ALA A 106 1.43 -19.16 -19.93
N ASP A 107 0.91 -19.98 -19.03
CA ASP A 107 0.54 -21.35 -19.33
C ASP A 107 -0.59 -21.80 -18.40
N PHE A 108 -1.70 -22.24 -18.99
CA PHE A 108 -2.87 -22.69 -18.24
C PHE A 108 -2.61 -24.01 -17.49
N SER A 109 -1.82 -24.91 -18.08
CA SER A 109 -1.49 -26.22 -17.52
C SER A 109 -0.53 -26.10 -16.34
N PHE A 110 0.47 -25.21 -16.45
CA PHE A 110 1.41 -24.91 -15.36
C PHE A 110 0.88 -23.89 -14.34
N GLU A 111 -0.37 -23.43 -14.49
CA GLU A 111 -1.02 -22.52 -13.55
C GLU A 111 -0.23 -21.22 -13.30
N GLN A 112 0.32 -20.66 -14.37
CA GLN A 112 1.17 -19.46 -14.28
C GLN A 112 0.79 -18.38 -15.29
N CYS A 113 0.86 -17.14 -14.83
CA CYS A 113 0.93 -15.96 -15.68
C CYS A 113 1.76 -14.88 -15.00
N PHE A 114 1.91 -13.74 -15.67
CA PHE A 114 2.79 -12.70 -15.21
C PHE A 114 2.10 -11.35 -15.18
N ARG A 115 2.47 -10.51 -14.22
CA ARG A 115 1.97 -9.15 -14.11
C ARG A 115 3.06 -8.13 -14.19
N THR A 116 2.66 -6.97 -14.70
CA THR A 116 3.36 -5.71 -14.56
C THR A 116 2.41 -4.69 -13.94
N GLU A 117 2.97 -3.59 -13.46
CA GLU A 117 2.18 -2.50 -12.88
C GLU A 117 2.73 -1.15 -13.33
N ASP A 118 1.83 -0.17 -13.44
CA ASP A 118 2.16 1.24 -13.54
C ASP A 118 1.39 2.03 -12.45
N SER A 119 1.40 3.36 -12.56
CA SER A 119 0.71 4.24 -11.61
C SER A 119 -0.82 4.10 -11.59
N LYS A 120 -1.43 3.52 -12.63
CA LYS A 120 -2.88 3.44 -12.84
C LYS A 120 -3.40 2.01 -12.96
N PHE A 121 -2.59 1.08 -13.46
CA PHE A 121 -3.03 -0.24 -13.86
C PHE A 121 -2.15 -1.35 -13.29
N ILE A 122 -2.81 -2.47 -13.00
CA ILE A 122 -2.21 -3.78 -12.84
C ILE A 122 -2.52 -4.52 -14.15
N ILE A 123 -1.46 -4.91 -14.87
CA ILE A 123 -1.56 -5.52 -16.20
C ILE A 123 -1.18 -6.98 -16.05
N ILE A 124 -2.09 -7.89 -16.41
CA ILE A 124 -1.86 -9.33 -16.32
C ILE A 124 -1.71 -9.89 -17.73
N ASN A 125 -0.52 -10.39 -18.04
CA ASN A 125 -0.13 -10.93 -19.32
C ASN A 125 -0.44 -12.43 -19.37
N HIS A 126 -1.23 -12.84 -20.35
CA HIS A 126 -1.65 -14.23 -20.59
C HIS A 126 -1.34 -14.73 -22.01
N ASP A 127 -0.81 -13.87 -22.90
CA ASP A 127 -0.31 -14.22 -24.24
C ASP A 127 -1.27 -15.10 -25.07
N SER A 128 -2.57 -14.79 -25.02
CA SER A 128 -3.65 -15.51 -25.72
C SER A 128 -3.83 -16.98 -25.31
N GLU A 129 -3.15 -17.44 -24.27
CA GLU A 129 -3.17 -18.85 -23.86
C GLU A 129 -4.45 -19.23 -23.10
N PHE A 130 -5.11 -18.25 -22.50
CA PHE A 130 -6.41 -18.37 -21.83
C PHE A 130 -7.05 -17.00 -21.64
N ASP A 131 -8.32 -16.98 -21.27
CA ASP A 131 -9.04 -15.76 -20.88
C ASP A 131 -8.93 -15.53 -19.37
N ILE A 132 -8.84 -14.26 -18.97
CA ILE A 132 -8.90 -13.88 -17.56
C ILE A 132 -10.29 -13.34 -17.24
N GLU A 133 -11.04 -14.01 -16.37
CA GLU A 133 -12.38 -13.58 -15.95
C GLU A 133 -12.34 -12.54 -14.83
N LYS A 134 -11.57 -12.83 -13.78
CA LYS A 134 -11.46 -12.03 -12.56
C LYS A 134 -10.03 -12.01 -12.04
N ALA A 135 -9.69 -10.97 -11.27
CA ALA A 135 -8.42 -10.89 -10.57
C ALA A 135 -8.62 -10.40 -9.14
N TRP A 136 -7.79 -10.89 -8.22
CA TRP A 136 -7.78 -10.49 -6.82
C TRP A 136 -6.37 -10.13 -6.38
N ALA A 137 -6.25 -9.07 -5.59
CA ALA A 137 -4.99 -8.63 -5.02
C ALA A 137 -5.07 -8.54 -3.51
N SER A 138 -3.97 -8.89 -2.86
CA SER A 138 -3.72 -8.58 -1.46
C SER A 138 -2.67 -7.48 -1.39
N TYR A 139 -2.97 -6.39 -0.70
CA TYR A 139 -2.12 -5.20 -0.67
C TYR A 139 -2.19 -4.46 0.67
N LEU A 140 -1.13 -3.69 0.92
CA LEU A 140 -1.03 -2.78 2.05
C LEU A 140 -1.67 -1.45 1.67
N LYS A 141 -2.67 -1.05 2.44
CA LYS A 141 -3.37 0.22 2.28
C LYS A 141 -2.53 1.37 2.86
N GLN A 142 -2.53 2.51 2.18
CA GLN A 142 -1.99 3.76 2.71
C GLN A 142 -2.86 4.21 3.90
N PRO A 143 -2.27 4.48 5.07
CA PRO A 143 -3.04 4.91 6.23
C PRO A 143 -3.65 6.30 5.99
N ASN A 144 -4.93 6.45 6.31
CA ASN A 144 -5.61 7.74 6.26
C ASN A 144 -5.01 8.73 7.28
N ASP A 145 -5.26 10.02 7.08
CA ASP A 145 -4.93 11.03 8.07
C ASP A 145 -5.81 10.91 9.31
N MET A 146 -5.19 11.07 10.48
CA MET A 146 -5.87 11.16 11.76
C MET A 146 -6.48 12.55 11.91
N HIS A 147 -7.70 12.57 12.43
CA HIS A 147 -8.41 13.79 12.78
C HIS A 147 -9.14 13.61 14.11
N CYS A 148 -9.00 14.55 15.04
CA CYS A 148 -9.79 14.58 16.28
C CYS A 148 -10.56 15.90 16.46
N PRO A 149 -11.61 16.18 15.66
CA PRO A 149 -12.37 17.42 15.76
C PRO A 149 -13.06 17.63 17.12
N GLU A 150 -13.37 16.57 17.86
CA GLU A 150 -13.98 16.66 19.19
C GLU A 150 -13.14 17.43 20.21
N LEU A 151 -11.82 17.47 20.01
CA LEU A 151 -10.90 18.20 20.88
C LEU A 151 -10.84 19.69 20.53
N ALA A 152 -11.39 20.09 19.38
CA ALA A 152 -11.47 21.48 18.99
C ALA A 152 -12.65 22.17 19.69
N PRO A 153 -12.53 23.46 20.10
CA PRO A 153 -13.58 24.18 20.83
C PRO A 153 -14.96 24.22 20.16
N GLY A 154 -15.04 24.02 18.85
CA GLY A 154 -16.29 24.00 18.07
C GLY A 154 -16.65 22.63 17.49
N GLY A 155 -16.00 21.55 17.94
CA GLY A 155 -16.20 20.19 17.40
C GLY A 155 -15.80 20.02 15.93
N SER A 156 -15.12 21.03 15.35
CA SER A 156 -14.70 21.05 13.95
C SER A 156 -13.50 21.98 13.72
N TYR A 157 -12.72 21.71 12.66
CA TYR A 157 -11.64 22.59 12.21
C TYR A 157 -11.38 22.42 10.70
N ILE A 158 -10.71 23.41 10.09
CA ILE A 158 -10.23 23.36 8.71
C ILE A 158 -8.78 22.81 8.72
N TYR A 159 -8.52 21.77 7.94
CA TYR A 159 -7.18 21.16 7.85
C TYR A 159 -6.34 21.80 6.74
N SER A 160 -5.07 21.38 6.61
CA SER A 160 -4.14 21.92 5.61
C SER A 160 -4.58 21.71 4.16
N ASP A 161 -5.46 20.74 3.91
CA ASP A 161 -6.07 20.49 2.61
C ASP A 161 -7.29 21.38 2.31
N GLY A 162 -7.63 22.29 3.22
CA GLY A 162 -8.76 23.21 3.11
C GLY A 162 -10.12 22.60 3.42
N LYS A 163 -10.20 21.31 3.79
CA LYS A 163 -11.48 20.67 4.15
C LYS A 163 -11.83 20.88 5.61
N VAL A 164 -13.15 20.93 5.88
CA VAL A 164 -13.70 20.96 7.23
C VAL A 164 -13.87 19.52 7.73
N TYR A 165 -13.28 19.23 8.88
CA TYR A 165 -13.43 17.96 9.57
C TYR A 165 -14.32 18.13 10.79
N SER A 166 -15.33 17.28 10.92
CA SER A 166 -16.31 17.28 12.02
C SER A 166 -16.53 15.89 12.65
N LYS A 167 -15.79 14.88 12.19
CA LYS A 167 -15.82 13.51 12.73
C LYS A 167 -14.41 13.07 13.06
N ASN A 168 -14.26 12.33 14.16
CA ASN A 168 -12.99 11.74 14.50
C ASN A 168 -12.63 10.63 13.51
N ILE A 169 -11.37 10.60 13.11
CA ILE A 169 -10.75 9.57 12.29
C ILE A 169 -9.49 9.16 13.05
N GLY A 170 -9.49 7.94 13.58
CA GLY A 170 -8.36 7.41 14.36
C GLY A 170 -7.18 6.96 13.50
N LEU A 171 -6.10 6.57 14.16
CA LEU A 171 -4.97 5.89 13.52
C LEU A 171 -5.31 4.41 13.27
N PRO A 172 -5.23 3.91 12.03
CA PRO A 172 -5.49 2.50 11.69
C PRO A 172 -4.26 1.62 11.97
N PHE A 173 -3.79 1.65 13.21
CA PHE A 173 -2.58 0.97 13.64
C PHE A 173 -2.81 0.30 14.99
N ASN A 174 -2.13 -0.82 15.20
CA ASN A 174 -2.15 -1.47 16.50
C ASN A 174 -1.49 -0.56 17.58
N LYS A 175 -1.72 -0.89 18.85
CA LYS A 175 -1.21 -0.10 19.98
C LYS A 175 0.30 0.12 19.94
N GLN A 176 1.07 -0.89 19.51
CA GLN A 176 2.53 -0.78 19.47
C GLN A 176 2.98 0.24 18.42
N ALA A 177 2.42 0.18 17.21
CA ALA A 177 2.68 1.16 16.16
C ALA A 177 2.26 2.58 16.56
N VAL A 178 1.12 2.73 17.26
CA VAL A 178 0.69 4.04 17.79
C VAL A 178 1.71 4.64 18.75
N LEU A 179 2.33 3.84 19.63
CA LEU A 179 3.37 4.32 20.55
C LEU A 179 4.61 4.83 19.79
N GLU A 180 5.06 4.11 18.76
CA GLU A 180 6.18 4.55 17.91
C GLU A 180 5.85 5.84 17.17
N ILE A 181 4.63 5.98 16.64
CA ILE A 181 4.17 7.21 15.99
C ILE A 181 4.17 8.39 16.97
N ILE A 182 3.75 8.19 18.22
CA ILE A 182 3.77 9.23 19.26
C ILE A 182 5.22 9.63 19.62
N GLU A 183 6.14 8.67 19.69
CA GLU A 183 7.56 8.93 19.94
C GLU A 183 8.14 9.82 18.83
N ILE A 184 7.89 9.49 17.57
CA ILE A 184 8.29 10.29 16.40
C ILE A 184 7.64 11.68 16.45
N ALA A 185 6.33 11.76 16.73
CA ALA A 185 5.62 13.03 16.83
C ALA A 185 6.20 13.93 17.93
N THR A 186 6.65 13.35 19.04
CA THR A 186 7.30 14.09 20.13
C THR A 186 8.62 14.70 19.68
N ILE A 187 9.42 13.97 18.89
CA ILE A 187 10.66 14.48 18.30
C ILE A 187 10.34 15.63 17.32
N LEU A 188 9.39 15.42 16.41
CA LEU A 188 8.95 16.44 15.44
C LEU A 188 8.45 17.71 16.11
N SER A 189 7.83 17.62 17.28
CA SER A 189 7.31 18.78 18.01
C SER A 189 8.39 19.63 18.69
N ARG A 190 9.61 19.09 18.86
CA ARG A 190 10.74 19.74 19.55
C ARG A 190 11.71 20.39 18.56
N ASP A 191 11.85 19.82 17.38
CA ASP A 191 12.77 20.29 16.36
C ASP A 191 12.14 21.41 15.50
N THR A 192 12.97 22.37 15.07
CA THR A 192 12.57 23.29 13.99
C THR A 192 12.66 22.55 12.64
N PRO A 193 11.85 22.90 11.62
CA PRO A 193 11.81 22.17 10.34
C PRO A 193 13.17 21.99 9.65
N GLU A 194 14.11 22.90 9.91
CA GLU A 194 15.47 22.90 9.36
C GLU A 194 16.42 21.86 10.02
N GLN A 195 16.03 21.28 11.16
CA GLN A 195 16.81 20.30 11.92
C GLN A 195 16.26 18.86 11.83
N LEU A 196 15.17 18.65 11.08
CA LEU A 196 14.49 17.36 11.00
C LEU A 196 15.33 16.31 10.25
N ASN A 197 16.08 15.51 11.02
CA ASN A 197 16.82 14.36 10.50
C ASN A 197 15.89 13.14 10.32
N THR A 198 14.99 13.20 9.34
CA THR A 198 14.06 12.11 9.03
C THR A 198 14.78 10.80 8.73
N ASP A 199 15.96 10.87 8.12
CA ASP A 199 16.78 9.69 7.80
C ASP A 199 17.38 9.06 9.06
N GLY A 200 17.75 9.89 10.05
CA GLY A 200 18.16 9.45 11.38
C GLY A 200 17.06 8.69 12.12
N ILE A 201 15.83 9.21 12.09
CA ILE A 201 14.66 8.55 12.70
C ILE A 201 14.39 7.19 12.04
N LYS A 202 14.38 7.16 10.69
CA LYS A 202 14.22 5.91 9.93
C LYS A 202 15.30 4.87 10.28
N LYS A 203 16.56 5.32 10.40
CA LYS A 203 17.68 4.46 10.79
C LYS A 203 17.52 3.93 12.22
N GLN A 204 17.08 4.75 13.16
CA GLN A 204 16.85 4.32 14.54
C GLN A 204 15.74 3.27 14.65
N LEU A 205 14.61 3.45 13.95
CA LEU A 205 13.55 2.44 13.88
C LEU A 205 14.09 1.10 13.35
N ASN A 206 14.85 1.13 12.24
CA ASN A 206 15.43 -0.07 11.67
C ASN A 206 16.48 -0.74 12.58
N LEU A 207 17.20 0.02 13.41
CA LEU A 207 18.12 -0.52 14.40
C LEU A 207 17.38 -1.13 15.60
N LYS A 208 16.29 -0.50 16.06
CA LYS A 208 15.47 -0.95 17.19
C LYS A 208 14.85 -2.33 16.96
N TYR A 209 14.50 -2.64 15.71
CA TYR A 209 13.84 -3.90 15.33
C TYR A 209 14.72 -4.85 14.51
N LYS A 210 16.05 -4.71 14.60
CA LYS A 210 17.00 -5.53 13.82
C LYS A 210 17.27 -6.93 14.40
N ASN A 211 16.48 -7.38 15.37
CA ASN A 211 16.63 -8.67 16.04
C ASN A 211 15.43 -9.58 15.73
#